data_AF-A0A2E0Q6V2-F1
#
_entry.id   AF-A0A2E0Q6V2-F1
#
_cell.length_a   1.000
_cell.length_b   1.000
_cell.length_c   1.000
_cell.angle_alpha   90.00
_cell.angle_beta   90.00
_cell.angle_gamma   90.00
#
_symmetry.space_group_name_H-M   'P 1'
#
loop_
_entity.id
_entity.type
_entity.pdbx_description
1 polymer ?
#
loop_
_entity_poly.entity_id
_entity_poly.type
_entity_poly.pdbx_seq_one_letter_code
_entity_poly.pdbx_strand_id
1 'polypeptide(L)'
;LTAEVETFGRFETLLSATAAKIGKPEKTVATQVANWALSVAPGVMKSLGEEADPAHATAEAQASILAMQDKGEISGGQAKEIYEIVLKTGRDPEEIADSEGLKQVSDTGAIEEAIDAIIAANEDKVAEYRGGKDKLFGFFVGQTMKAMQGKANPAVVNQILKDKLG
;
A
#
# COMPACT_ATOMS: atom_id res chain seq x y z
N LEU A 1 3.43 -8.07 33.83
CA LEU A 1 4.70 -8.56 33.25
C LEU A 1 4.50 -9.50 32.05
N THR A 2 3.39 -10.23 31.91
CA THR A 2 3.22 -11.26 30.86
C THR A 2 2.78 -10.71 29.50
N ALA A 3 1.82 -9.78 29.46
CA ALA A 3 1.30 -9.24 28.20
C ALA A 3 2.29 -8.33 27.44
N GLU A 4 3.09 -7.54 28.16
CA GLU A 4 4.11 -6.66 27.56
C GLU A 4 5.28 -7.47 26.97
N VAL A 5 5.69 -8.55 27.65
CA VAL A 5 6.75 -9.44 27.17
C VAL A 5 6.30 -10.21 25.93
N GLU A 6 5.05 -10.66 25.90
CA GLU A 6 4.49 -11.33 24.72
C GLU A 6 4.33 -10.37 23.53
N THR A 7 3.90 -9.13 23.78
CA THR A 7 3.80 -8.08 22.75
C THR A 7 5.18 -7.73 22.18
N PHE A 8 6.19 -7.59 23.04
CA PHE A 8 7.57 -7.33 22.63
C PHE A 8 8.16 -8.50 21.83
N GLY A 9 7.94 -9.74 22.27
CA GLY A 9 8.39 -10.93 21.54
C GLY A 9 7.75 -11.07 20.15
N ARG A 10 6.46 -10.72 20.02
CA ARG A 10 5.77 -10.68 18.72
C ARG A 10 6.34 -9.60 17.81
N PHE A 11 6.69 -8.42 18.35
CA PHE A 11 7.31 -7.34 17.59
C PHE A 11 8.69 -7.75 17.04
N GLU A 12 9.59 -8.26 17.91
CA GLU A 12 10.93 -8.69 17.49
C GLU A 12 10.86 -9.80 16.43
N THR A 13 9.96 -10.78 16.61
CA THR A 13 9.75 -11.85 15.62
C THR A 13 9.30 -11.29 14.27
N LEU A 14 8.34 -10.35 14.27
CA LEU A 14 7.88 -9.70 13.05
C LEU A 14 8.98 -8.84 12.42
N LEU A 15 9.78 -8.14 13.22
CA LEU A 15 10.89 -7.31 12.75
C LEU A 15 11.92 -8.16 12.02
N SER A 16 12.38 -9.25 12.65
CA SER A 16 13.32 -10.20 12.06
C SER A 16 12.76 -10.86 10.80
N ALA A 17 11.50 -11.33 10.81
CA ALA A 17 10.86 -11.93 9.64
C ALA A 17 10.76 -10.93 8.47
N THR A 18 10.38 -9.68 8.76
CA THR A 18 10.27 -8.62 7.75
C THR A 18 11.64 -8.26 7.17
N ALA A 19 12.65 -8.09 8.02
CA ALA A 19 14.02 -7.81 7.59
C ALA A 19 14.58 -8.91 6.69
N ALA A 20 14.36 -10.19 7.06
CA ALA A 20 14.78 -11.34 6.28
C ALA A 20 14.04 -11.42 4.93
N LYS A 21 12.72 -11.23 4.91
CA LYS A 21 11.90 -11.29 3.69
C LYS A 21 12.23 -10.16 2.71
N ILE A 22 12.50 -8.95 3.22
CA ILE A 22 12.88 -7.79 2.40
C ILE A 22 14.36 -7.82 2.00
N GLY A 23 15.21 -8.49 2.77
CA GLY A 23 16.67 -8.50 2.55
C GLY A 23 17.35 -7.19 2.96
N LYS A 24 16.79 -6.47 3.94
CA LYS A 24 17.33 -5.21 4.49
C LYS A 24 17.61 -5.37 5.99
N PRO A 25 18.56 -4.60 6.57
CA PRO A 25 18.79 -4.62 8.02
C PRO A 25 17.53 -4.23 8.81
N GLU A 26 17.33 -4.83 10.00
CA GLU A 26 16.17 -4.54 10.87
C GLU A 26 15.99 -3.04 11.13
N LYS A 27 17.09 -2.31 11.35
CA LYS A 27 17.08 -0.86 11.53
C LYS A 27 16.38 -0.11 10.38
N THR A 28 16.47 -0.61 9.16
CA THR A 28 15.89 0.02 7.96
C THR A 28 14.38 -0.19 7.91
N VAL A 29 13.88 -1.34 8.38
CA VAL A 29 12.46 -1.71 8.31
C VAL A 29 11.71 -1.41 9.62
N ALA A 30 12.41 -1.12 10.71
CA ALA A 30 11.86 -0.94 12.05
C ALA A 30 10.70 0.06 12.13
N THR A 31 10.79 1.21 11.45
CA THR A 31 9.70 2.21 11.45
C THR A 31 8.44 1.67 10.77
N GLN A 32 8.59 0.95 9.65
CA GLN A 32 7.47 0.35 8.93
C GLN A 32 6.79 -0.72 9.79
N VAL A 33 7.59 -1.59 10.41
CA VAL A 33 7.11 -2.65 11.31
C VAL A 33 6.43 -2.06 12.54
N ALA A 34 6.98 -1.00 13.14
CA ALA A 34 6.39 -0.33 14.30
C ALA A 34 5.03 0.28 13.97
N ASN A 35 4.93 1.01 12.85
CA ASN A 35 3.65 1.57 12.40
C ASN A 35 2.60 0.47 12.15
N TRP A 36 3.02 -0.66 11.58
CA TRP A 36 2.15 -1.80 11.34
C TRP A 36 1.67 -2.45 12.64
N ALA A 37 2.62 -2.84 13.50
CA ALA A 37 2.34 -3.59 14.72
C ALA A 37 1.60 -2.77 15.79
N LEU A 38 1.83 -1.45 15.84
CA LEU A 38 1.23 -0.58 16.86
C LEU A 38 -0.12 0.03 16.42
N SER A 39 -0.36 0.15 15.10
CA SER A 39 -1.55 0.85 14.61
C SER A 39 -2.36 0.02 13.63
N VAL A 40 -1.74 -0.48 12.56
CA VAL A 40 -2.48 -1.08 11.44
C VAL A 40 -3.06 -2.45 11.82
N ALA A 41 -2.21 -3.40 12.20
CA ALA A 41 -2.64 -4.76 12.50
C ALA A 41 -3.64 -4.84 13.67
N PRO A 42 -3.41 -4.14 14.82
CA PRO A 42 -4.41 -4.10 15.89
C PRO A 42 -5.72 -3.44 15.46
N GLY A 43 -5.64 -2.40 14.62
CA GLY A 43 -6.82 -1.71 14.09
C GLY A 43 -7.69 -2.63 13.23
N VAL A 44 -7.07 -3.40 12.34
CA VAL A 44 -7.76 -4.38 11.48
C VAL A 44 -8.35 -5.53 12.30
N MET A 45 -7.58 -6.09 13.24
CA MET A 45 -8.09 -7.12 14.16
C MET A 45 -9.33 -6.64 14.91
N LYS A 46 -9.28 -5.40 15.42
CA LYS A 46 -10.41 -4.78 16.13
C LYS A 46 -11.61 -4.54 15.23
N SER A 47 -11.43 -4.15 13.96
CA SER A 47 -12.56 -3.91 13.05
C SER A 47 -13.27 -5.19 12.63
N LEU A 48 -12.55 -6.31 12.54
CA LEU A 48 -13.13 -7.61 12.20
C LEU A 48 -13.84 -8.30 13.38
N GLY A 49 -13.40 -8.06 14.62
CA GLY A 49 -14.04 -8.65 15.80
C GLY A 49 -13.97 -10.19 15.78
N GLU A 50 -15.11 -10.86 15.88
CA GLU A 50 -15.20 -12.33 15.91
C GLU A 50 -14.90 -13.01 14.57
N GLU A 51 -14.89 -12.26 13.46
CA GLU A 51 -14.53 -12.80 12.14
C GLU A 51 -13.01 -12.98 11.97
N ALA A 52 -12.21 -12.37 12.83
CA ALA A 52 -10.76 -12.53 12.80
C ALA A 52 -10.33 -13.75 13.60
N ASP A 53 -9.48 -14.57 12.99
CA ASP A 53 -8.74 -15.61 13.70
C ASP A 53 -7.31 -15.11 14.01
N PRO A 54 -6.97 -14.86 15.29
CA PRO A 54 -5.62 -14.47 15.68
C PRO A 54 -4.55 -15.50 15.35
N ALA A 55 -4.90 -16.78 15.14
CA ALA A 55 -3.96 -17.81 14.73
C ALA A 55 -3.40 -17.54 13.32
N HIS A 56 -4.15 -16.84 12.46
CA HIS A 56 -3.70 -16.44 11.13
C HIS A 56 -2.80 -15.19 11.14
N ALA A 57 -2.70 -14.48 12.26
CA ALA A 57 -1.87 -13.29 12.42
C ALA A 57 -0.37 -13.60 12.59
N THR A 58 0.17 -14.52 11.79
CA THR A 58 1.57 -14.97 11.91
C THR A 58 2.55 -13.87 11.53
N ALA A 59 3.79 -13.97 12.02
CA ALA A 59 4.85 -13.03 11.66
C ALA A 59 5.19 -13.12 10.17
N GLU A 60 5.13 -14.32 9.61
CA GLU A 60 5.40 -14.61 8.20
C GLU A 60 4.38 -13.96 7.27
N ALA A 61 3.08 -14.08 7.60
CA ALA A 61 2.02 -13.47 6.80
C ALA A 61 2.14 -11.94 6.81
N GLN A 62 2.31 -11.34 7.99
CA GLN A 62 2.49 -9.90 8.13
C GLN A 62 3.78 -9.41 7.42
N ALA A 63 4.89 -10.15 7.55
CA ALA A 63 6.13 -9.83 6.85
C ALA A 63 5.97 -9.88 5.32
N SER A 64 5.16 -10.80 4.80
CA SER A 64 4.85 -10.88 3.37
C SER A 64 4.11 -9.63 2.88
N ILE A 65 3.10 -9.18 3.64
CA ILE A 65 2.37 -7.94 3.35
C ILE A 65 3.30 -6.73 3.37
N LEU A 66 4.14 -6.61 4.40
CA LEU A 66 5.10 -5.51 4.54
C LEU A 66 6.15 -5.51 3.42
N ALA A 67 6.57 -6.68 2.96
CA ALA A 67 7.50 -6.81 1.84
C ALA A 67 6.87 -6.36 0.51
N MET A 68 5.62 -6.74 0.22
CA MET A 68 4.91 -6.23 -0.96
C MET A 68 4.74 -4.71 -0.90
N GLN A 69 4.45 -4.16 0.28
CA GLN A 69 4.35 -2.72 0.47
C GLN A 69 5.69 -2.00 0.27
N ASP A 70 6.80 -2.57 0.75
CA ASP A 70 8.15 -2.01 0.55
C ASP A 70 8.56 -2.00 -0.93
N LYS A 71 8.15 -3.02 -1.70
CA LYS A 71 8.34 -3.07 -3.15
C LYS A 71 7.44 -2.10 -3.93
N GLY A 72 6.45 -1.48 -3.29
CA GLY A 72 5.44 -0.67 -3.96
C GLY A 72 4.47 -1.49 -4.81
N GLU A 73 4.36 -2.79 -4.54
CA GLU A 73 3.39 -3.68 -5.18
C GLU A 73 1.99 -3.48 -4.62
N ILE A 74 1.86 -2.96 -3.39
CA ILE A 74 0.57 -2.64 -2.76
C ILE A 74 0.66 -1.32 -1.99
N SER A 75 -0.47 -0.61 -1.90
CA SER A 75 -0.64 0.53 -1.01
C SER A 75 -0.89 0.09 0.43
N GLY A 76 -0.77 1.02 1.39
CA GLY A 76 -1.20 0.77 2.76
C GLY A 76 -2.70 0.48 2.93
N GLY A 77 -3.55 0.87 1.96
CA GLY A 77 -4.96 0.49 1.95
C GLY A 77 -5.14 -0.98 1.56
N GLN A 78 -4.52 -1.39 0.45
CA GLN A 78 -4.51 -2.77 -0.01
C GLN A 78 -3.85 -3.72 1.00
N ALA A 79 -2.81 -3.27 1.69
CA ALA A 79 -2.19 -4.04 2.78
C ALA A 79 -3.18 -4.37 3.92
N LYS A 80 -4.09 -3.45 4.26
CA LYS A 80 -5.14 -3.70 5.26
C LYS A 80 -6.15 -4.72 4.74
N GLU A 81 -6.61 -4.54 3.51
CA GLU A 81 -7.57 -5.45 2.87
C GLU A 81 -7.02 -6.88 2.75
N ILE A 82 -5.76 -7.03 2.35
CA ILE A 82 -5.08 -8.34 2.34
C ILE A 82 -5.05 -8.93 3.75
N TYR A 83 -4.66 -8.13 4.76
CA TYR A 83 -4.60 -8.62 6.14
C TYR A 83 -5.98 -9.01 6.68
N GLU A 84 -7.05 -8.30 6.30
CA GLU A 84 -8.42 -8.71 6.65
C GLU A 84 -8.76 -10.10 6.11
N ILE A 85 -8.42 -10.38 4.85
CA ILE A 85 -8.67 -11.68 4.22
C ILE A 85 -7.80 -12.76 4.87
N VAL A 86 -6.53 -12.48 5.17
CA VAL A 86 -5.63 -13.39 5.90
C VAL A 86 -6.26 -13.78 7.24
N LEU A 87 -6.70 -12.81 8.03
CA LEU A 87 -7.31 -13.08 9.34
C LEU A 87 -8.56 -13.95 9.26
N LYS A 88 -9.37 -13.77 8.21
CA LYS A 88 -10.60 -14.55 7.99
C LYS A 88 -10.35 -15.96 7.47
N THR A 89 -9.30 -16.16 6.66
CA THR A 89 -9.19 -17.35 5.80
C THR A 89 -7.90 -18.14 5.97
N GLY A 90 -6.85 -17.55 6.54
CA GLY A 90 -5.51 -18.14 6.63
C GLY A 90 -4.80 -18.29 5.28
N ARG A 91 -5.36 -17.74 4.19
CA ARG A 91 -4.74 -17.75 2.85
C ARG A 91 -3.45 -16.95 2.82
N ASP A 92 -2.59 -17.29 1.87
CA ASP A 92 -1.30 -16.61 1.70
C ASP A 92 -1.50 -15.15 1.20
N PRO A 93 -0.79 -14.16 1.77
CA PRO A 93 -0.94 -12.76 1.35
C PRO A 93 -0.58 -12.47 -0.11
N GLU A 94 0.43 -13.15 -0.68
CA GLU A 94 0.85 -12.93 -2.07
C GLU A 94 -0.22 -13.49 -3.02
N GLU A 95 -0.77 -14.67 -2.69
CA GLU A 95 -1.91 -15.25 -3.41
C GLU A 95 -3.13 -14.32 -3.40
N ILE A 96 -3.49 -13.77 -2.23
CA ILE A 96 -4.61 -12.82 -2.09
C ILE A 96 -4.36 -11.58 -2.96
N ALA A 97 -3.15 -11.02 -2.91
CA ALA A 97 -2.81 -9.82 -3.68
C ALA A 97 -3.01 -10.03 -5.19
N ASP A 98 -2.69 -11.23 -5.68
CA ASP A 98 -2.88 -11.63 -7.08
C ASP A 98 -4.35 -11.93 -7.41
N SER A 99 -5.02 -12.80 -6.64
CA SER A 99 -6.36 -13.27 -6.97
C SER A 99 -7.43 -12.18 -6.83
N GLU A 100 -7.27 -11.28 -5.86
CA GLU A 100 -8.19 -10.17 -5.62
C GLU A 100 -7.81 -8.92 -6.45
N GLY A 101 -6.73 -9.00 -7.24
CA GLY A 101 -6.28 -7.91 -8.10
C GLY A 101 -5.89 -6.65 -7.34
N LEU A 102 -5.30 -6.81 -6.15
CA LEU A 102 -4.88 -5.75 -5.23
C LEU A 102 -3.46 -5.24 -5.51
N LYS A 103 -2.72 -5.87 -6.42
CA LYS A 103 -1.42 -5.35 -6.86
C LYS A 103 -1.56 -4.02 -7.61
N GLN A 104 -0.62 -3.12 -7.32
CA GLN A 104 -0.47 -1.87 -8.01
C GLN A 104 0.11 -2.09 -9.41
N VAL A 105 -0.47 -1.39 -10.38
CA VAL A 105 0.05 -1.29 -11.73
C VAL A 105 1.16 -0.25 -11.72
N SER A 106 2.37 -0.70 -12.08
CA SER A 106 3.53 0.14 -12.35
C SER A 106 3.92 0.14 -13.84
N ASP A 107 3.12 -0.51 -14.68
CA ASP A 107 3.23 -0.40 -16.13
C ASP A 107 2.98 1.06 -16.54
N THR A 108 4.03 1.72 -17.02
CA THR A 108 3.99 3.13 -17.34
C THR A 108 3.09 3.41 -18.54
N GLY A 109 2.93 2.47 -19.48
CA GLY A 109 2.10 2.65 -20.68
C GLY A 109 0.63 2.85 -20.33
N ALA A 110 0.07 1.95 -19.50
CA ALA A 110 -1.33 2.08 -19.06
C ALA A 110 -1.58 3.37 -18.24
N ILE A 111 -0.60 3.77 -17.42
CA ILE A 111 -0.69 5.00 -16.62
C ILE A 111 -0.58 6.23 -17.53
N GLU A 112 0.33 6.24 -18.50
CA GLU A 112 0.51 7.32 -19.47
C GLU A 112 -0.75 7.51 -20.32
N GLU A 113 -1.34 6.44 -20.84
CA GLU A 113 -2.59 6.50 -21.61
C GLU A 113 -3.74 7.10 -20.80
N ALA A 114 -3.88 6.67 -19.54
CA ALA A 114 -4.90 7.23 -18.64
C ALA A 114 -4.66 8.72 -18.38
N ILE A 115 -3.40 9.12 -18.14
CA ILE A 115 -3.03 10.53 -17.94
C ILE A 115 -3.32 11.35 -19.20
N ASP A 116 -2.95 10.87 -20.38
CA ASP A 116 -3.15 11.58 -21.64
C ASP A 116 -4.63 11.81 -21.93
N ALA A 117 -5.48 10.80 -21.67
CA ALA A 117 -6.92 10.94 -21.77
C ALA A 117 -7.48 11.99 -20.80
N ILE A 118 -6.97 12.05 -19.56
CA ILE A 118 -7.41 13.02 -18.55
C ILE A 118 -6.97 14.43 -18.92
N ILE A 119 -5.73 14.60 -19.40
CA ILE A 119 -5.19 15.89 -19.86
C ILE A 119 -6.04 16.40 -21.03
N ALA A 120 -6.29 15.56 -22.05
CA ALA A 120 -7.10 15.91 -23.21
C ALA A 120 -8.55 16.25 -22.82
N ALA A 121 -9.11 15.59 -21.82
CA ALA A 121 -10.46 15.88 -21.32
C ALA A 121 -10.54 17.15 -20.44
N ASN A 122 -9.42 17.75 -20.05
CA ASN A 122 -9.36 18.87 -19.09
C ASN A 122 -8.34 19.95 -19.50
N GLU A 123 -8.27 20.29 -20.80
CA GLU A 123 -7.33 21.28 -21.34
C GLU A 123 -7.46 22.66 -20.63
N ASP A 124 -8.66 23.03 -20.22
CA ASP A 124 -8.95 24.23 -19.43
C ASP A 124 -8.14 24.26 -18.13
N LYS A 125 -8.15 23.14 -17.39
CA LYS A 125 -7.43 23.00 -16.11
C LYS A 125 -5.92 22.89 -16.33
N VAL A 126 -5.48 22.36 -17.46
CA VAL A 126 -4.06 22.33 -17.82
C VAL A 126 -3.53 23.76 -17.99
N ALA A 127 -4.28 24.61 -18.70
CA ALA A 127 -3.95 26.01 -18.86
C ALA A 127 -3.94 26.75 -17.51
N GLU A 128 -4.93 26.50 -16.64
CA GLU A 128 -4.96 27.08 -15.30
C GLU A 128 -3.78 26.62 -14.41
N TYR A 129 -3.41 25.35 -14.48
CA TYR A 129 -2.26 24.80 -13.77
C TYR A 129 -0.97 25.50 -14.22
N ARG A 130 -0.74 25.59 -15.53
CA ARG A 130 0.41 26.30 -16.12
C ARG A 130 0.38 27.82 -15.84
N GLY A 131 -0.79 28.37 -15.57
CA GLY A 131 -0.98 29.74 -15.10
C GLY A 131 -0.66 29.97 -13.61
N GLY A 132 -0.15 28.95 -12.90
CA GLY A 132 0.29 29.03 -11.51
C GLY A 132 -0.73 28.53 -10.47
N LYS A 133 -1.83 27.88 -10.89
CA LYS A 133 -2.74 27.21 -9.95
C LYS A 133 -2.25 25.82 -9.56
N ASP A 134 -1.12 25.74 -8.86
CA ASP A 134 -0.41 24.49 -8.52
C ASP A 134 -1.28 23.43 -7.82
N LYS A 135 -2.33 23.86 -7.10
CA LYS A 135 -3.30 22.95 -6.46
C LYS A 135 -4.03 22.03 -7.44
N LEU A 136 -4.09 22.38 -8.73
CA LEU A 136 -4.68 21.54 -9.77
C LEU A 136 -3.86 20.27 -10.05
N PHE A 137 -2.59 20.21 -9.65
CA PHE A 137 -1.81 18.98 -9.75
C PHE A 137 -2.50 17.83 -9.00
N GLY A 138 -3.00 18.09 -7.79
CA GLY A 138 -3.73 17.10 -7.00
C GLY A 138 -5.05 16.65 -7.66
N PHE A 139 -5.68 17.51 -8.47
CA PHE A 139 -6.84 17.13 -9.27
C PHE A 139 -6.46 16.09 -10.32
N PHE A 140 -5.38 16.31 -11.08
CA PHE A 140 -4.93 15.35 -12.10
C PHE A 140 -4.47 14.02 -11.50
N VAL A 141 -3.77 14.06 -10.36
CA VAL A 141 -3.44 12.84 -9.59
C VAL A 141 -4.72 12.11 -9.22
N GLY A 142 -5.71 12.80 -8.63
CA GLY A 142 -6.97 12.21 -8.21
C GLY A 142 -7.77 11.59 -9.37
N GLN A 143 -7.85 12.27 -10.51
CA GLN A 143 -8.52 11.73 -11.71
C GLN A 143 -7.80 10.48 -12.23
N THR A 144 -6.47 10.50 -12.26
CA THR A 144 -5.67 9.36 -12.75
C THR A 144 -5.86 8.15 -11.86
N MET A 145 -5.76 8.34 -10.54
CA MET A 145 -6.02 7.28 -9.57
C MET A 145 -7.44 6.73 -9.71
N LYS A 146 -8.44 7.58 -9.94
CA LYS A 146 -9.83 7.16 -10.15
C LYS A 146 -10.00 6.34 -11.43
N ALA A 147 -9.44 6.79 -12.55
CA ALA A 147 -9.50 6.09 -13.83
C ALA A 147 -8.85 4.70 -13.73
N MET A 148 -7.76 4.59 -12.97
CA MET A 148 -7.03 3.36 -12.72
C MET A 148 -7.58 2.55 -11.53
N GLN A 149 -8.79 2.89 -11.03
CA GLN A 149 -9.47 2.20 -9.91
C GLN A 149 -8.61 2.07 -8.65
N GLY A 150 -7.74 3.05 -8.38
CA GLY A 150 -6.82 3.04 -7.26
C GLY A 150 -5.60 2.11 -7.43
N LYS A 151 -5.50 1.41 -8.55
CA LYS A 151 -4.43 0.43 -8.81
C LYS A 151 -3.14 1.07 -9.32
N ALA A 152 -3.17 2.26 -9.90
CA ALA A 152 -1.94 2.91 -10.33
C ALA A 152 -1.04 3.22 -9.13
N ASN A 153 0.27 2.98 -9.27
CA ASN A 153 1.23 3.39 -8.25
C ASN A 153 1.28 4.93 -8.15
N PRO A 154 0.99 5.52 -6.97
CA PRO A 154 0.96 6.97 -6.82
C PRO A 154 2.28 7.65 -7.16
N ALA A 155 3.43 7.04 -6.85
CA ALA A 155 4.73 7.63 -7.14
C ALA A 155 4.96 7.73 -8.66
N VAL A 156 4.60 6.68 -9.40
CA VAL A 156 4.69 6.64 -10.87
C VAL A 156 3.74 7.66 -11.50
N VAL A 157 2.48 7.73 -11.04
CA VAL A 157 1.50 8.75 -11.48
C VAL A 157 2.03 10.16 -11.24
N ASN A 158 2.58 10.44 -10.06
CA ASN A 158 3.14 11.73 -9.73
C ASN A 158 4.33 12.09 -10.63
N GLN A 159 5.19 11.12 -10.95
CA GLN A 159 6.33 11.33 -11.83
C GLN A 159 5.86 11.69 -13.25
N ILE A 160 5.01 10.86 -13.86
CA ILE A 160 4.54 11.06 -15.24
C ILE A 160 3.74 12.37 -15.36
N LEU A 161 2.89 12.70 -14.38
CA LEU A 161 2.14 13.96 -14.41
C LEU A 161 3.06 15.18 -14.33
N LYS A 162 4.13 15.12 -13.53
CA LYS A 162 5.13 16.21 -13.50
C LYS A 162 5.80 16.36 -14.85
N ASP A 163 6.17 15.26 -15.49
CA ASP A 163 6.85 15.26 -16.78
C ASP A 163 5.94 15.76 -17.92
N LYS A 164 4.62 15.51 -17.86
CA LYS A 164 3.66 15.95 -18.89
C LYS A 164 3.10 17.36 -18.68
N LEU A 165 2.93 17.80 -17.43
CA LEU A 165 2.30 19.09 -17.10
C LEU A 165 3.31 20.22 -16.87
N GLY A 166 4.54 19.88 -16.48
CA GLY A 166 5.66 20.80 -16.20
C GLY A 166 6.33 21.35 -17.45
#